data_AF-A0A0F3GXL5-F1
#
_entry.id   AF-A0A0F3GXL5-F1
#
_cell.length_a   1.000
_cell.length_b   1.000
_cell.length_c   1.000
_cell.angle_alpha   90.00
_cell.angle_beta   90.00
_cell.angle_gamma   90.00
#
_symmetry.space_group_name_H-M   'P 1'
#
loop_
_entity.id
_entity.type
_entity.pdbx_description
1 polymer ?
#
loop_
_entity_poly.entity_id
_entity_poly.type
_entity_poly.pdbx_seq_one_letter_code
_entity_poly.pdbx_strand_id
1 'polypeptide(L)'
;MKAEIIQPLYNETPSSYVDRIGQLYVSNTNMQRRKSLAQFFTPLEVAIFMARLYQPYKKVISILDPGAGILGCTLCQHIADSPDKTETIELTTYELDGNLIPYLERSLQYTQTWLNKKNVRFSYKIKAEDFILGNANKINKIKTLFEDQQEKNSLYDIVISNPPYFKISGADIRAKIAEFIVHGQPNIYAIFMAVSACLLEQEGELIFITPRSYAAGSYFRLFREQFFSTVSPVFLHLFGSRREAFGRDKVLQENIIIKAKRQKTSPNSLNKDTVKISYSQGIGDLSESPQYQLPLTEIIDLKNKSNILRVPVSAEEEEIINIVNSWKGSLYTYGMEISTGPVVPFRATSYITDNVEVNSP
;
A
#
# COMPACT_ATOMS: atom_id res chain seq x y z
N MET A 1 33.22 -2.97 -5.24
CA MET A 1 32.97 -4.05 -6.23
C MET A 1 32.01 -3.50 -7.26
N LYS A 2 32.40 -3.44 -8.55
CA LYS A 2 31.43 -3.21 -9.62
C LYS A 2 30.48 -4.41 -9.59
N ALA A 3 29.17 -4.18 -9.49
CA ALA A 3 28.21 -5.27 -9.61
C ALA A 3 28.51 -6.04 -10.91
N GLU A 4 28.69 -7.36 -10.83
CA GLU A 4 28.80 -8.18 -12.02
C GLU A 4 27.58 -7.91 -12.90
N ILE A 5 27.82 -7.63 -14.18
CA ILE A 5 26.77 -7.20 -15.09
C ILE A 5 25.88 -8.39 -15.39
N ILE A 6 24.77 -8.52 -14.65
CA ILE A 6 23.74 -9.49 -14.96
C ILE A 6 23.06 -9.07 -16.26
N GLN A 7 23.28 -9.86 -17.31
CA GLN A 7 22.55 -9.71 -18.56
C GLN A 7 21.14 -10.31 -18.42
N PRO A 8 20.16 -9.75 -19.14
CA PRO A 8 18.84 -10.36 -19.27
C PRO A 8 18.94 -11.73 -19.94
N LEU A 9 18.11 -12.68 -19.50
CA LEU A 9 17.96 -13.98 -20.16
C LEU A 9 17.16 -13.83 -21.45
N TYR A 10 17.25 -14.85 -22.32
CA TYR A 10 16.47 -14.87 -23.56
C TYR A 10 14.97 -14.85 -23.24
N ASN A 11 14.24 -13.91 -23.85
CA ASN A 11 12.80 -13.66 -23.63
C ASN A 11 12.39 -13.42 -22.17
N GLU A 12 13.32 -13.01 -21.31
CA GLU A 12 12.97 -12.59 -19.95
C GLU A 12 12.00 -11.39 -20.00
N THR A 13 11.06 -11.34 -19.06
CA THR A 13 10.19 -10.16 -18.92
C THR A 13 10.85 -9.14 -17.98
N PRO A 14 10.50 -7.83 -18.07
CA PRO A 14 10.98 -6.84 -17.13
C PRO A 14 10.77 -7.25 -15.67
N SER A 15 9.56 -7.69 -15.30
CA SER A 15 9.24 -8.11 -13.93
C SER A 15 10.12 -9.27 -13.43
N SER A 16 10.34 -10.30 -14.26
CA SER A 16 11.26 -11.41 -13.94
C SER A 16 12.71 -10.96 -13.78
N TYR A 17 13.18 -10.08 -14.67
CA TYR A 17 14.54 -9.54 -14.61
C TYR A 17 14.79 -8.73 -13.33
N VAL A 18 13.83 -7.87 -12.96
CA VAL A 18 13.95 -7.05 -11.74
C VAL A 18 13.90 -7.91 -10.48
N ASP A 19 13.04 -8.93 -10.41
CA ASP A 19 13.03 -9.87 -9.28
C ASP A 19 14.40 -10.55 -9.14
N ARG A 20 14.95 -11.08 -10.23
CA ARG A 20 16.25 -11.77 -10.23
C ARG A 20 17.41 -10.86 -9.84
N ILE A 21 17.42 -9.62 -10.32
CA ILE A 21 18.40 -8.61 -9.91
C ILE A 21 18.23 -8.23 -8.44
N GLY A 22 16.99 -8.05 -7.97
CA GLY A 22 16.70 -7.78 -6.56
C GLY A 22 17.23 -8.90 -5.66
N GLN A 23 17.05 -10.16 -6.06
CA GLN A 23 17.59 -11.32 -5.36
C GLN A 23 19.13 -11.30 -5.30
N LEU A 24 19.81 -10.92 -6.39
CA LEU A 24 21.27 -10.75 -6.38
C LEU A 24 21.70 -9.64 -5.40
N TYR A 25 21.01 -8.51 -5.41
CA TYR A 25 21.29 -7.43 -4.45
C TYR A 25 21.13 -7.92 -3.01
N VAL A 26 20.09 -8.71 -2.73
CA VAL A 26 19.85 -9.33 -1.42
C VAL A 26 20.96 -10.32 -1.07
N SER A 27 21.42 -11.17 -1.99
CA SER A 27 22.50 -12.12 -1.68
C SER A 27 23.84 -11.43 -1.38
N ASN A 28 24.08 -10.27 -1.99
CA ASN A 28 25.34 -9.53 -1.88
C ASN A 28 25.36 -8.45 -0.79
N THR A 29 24.23 -8.21 -0.10
CA THR A 29 24.11 -7.15 0.91
C THR A 29 23.96 -7.74 2.31
N ASN A 30 24.60 -7.12 3.31
CA ASN A 30 24.45 -7.54 4.71
C ASN A 30 23.00 -7.31 5.20
N MET A 31 22.43 -8.33 5.86
CA MET A 31 21.10 -8.29 6.49
C MET A 31 20.89 -7.10 7.44
N GLN A 32 21.90 -6.65 8.18
CA GLN A 32 21.79 -5.50 9.08
C GLN A 32 21.51 -4.19 8.32
N ARG A 33 22.11 -3.99 7.15
CA ARG A 33 21.88 -2.81 6.29
C ARG A 33 20.49 -2.82 5.67
N ARG A 34 20.02 -3.99 5.20
CA ARG A 34 18.66 -4.13 4.66
C ARG A 34 17.61 -3.80 5.72
N LYS A 35 17.81 -4.26 6.96
CA LYS A 35 16.93 -3.93 8.09
C LYS A 35 16.95 -2.45 8.43
N SER A 36 18.11 -1.79 8.42
CA SER A 36 18.19 -0.35 8.72
C SER A 36 17.48 0.53 7.69
N LEU A 37 17.37 0.07 6.45
CA LEU A 37 16.68 0.77 5.37
C LEU A 37 15.25 0.24 5.12
N ALA A 38 14.84 -0.79 5.87
CA ALA A 38 13.59 -1.53 5.69
C ALA A 38 13.29 -1.94 4.24
N GLN A 39 14.33 -2.39 3.53
CA GLN A 39 14.24 -2.89 2.16
C GLN A 39 13.70 -4.32 2.17
N PHE A 40 12.39 -4.45 1.98
CA PHE A 40 11.70 -5.72 1.77
C PHE A 40 11.22 -5.77 0.32
N PHE A 41 11.79 -6.68 -0.48
CA PHE A 41 11.41 -6.80 -1.89
C PHE A 41 10.04 -7.45 -1.99
N THR A 42 9.13 -6.78 -2.71
CA THR A 42 7.82 -7.34 -3.03
C THR A 42 8.00 -8.62 -3.87
N PRO A 43 7.39 -9.76 -3.49
CA PRO A 43 7.42 -10.95 -4.32
C PRO A 43 6.84 -10.69 -5.72
N LEU A 44 7.37 -11.39 -6.73
CA LEU A 44 7.00 -11.20 -8.13
C LEU A 44 5.48 -11.35 -8.35
N GLU A 45 4.88 -12.37 -7.75
CA GLU A 45 3.46 -12.68 -7.86
C GLU A 45 2.60 -11.56 -7.27
N VAL A 46 3.02 -10.98 -6.15
CA VAL A 46 2.36 -9.82 -5.53
C VAL A 46 2.52 -8.57 -6.40
N ALA A 47 3.70 -8.36 -6.99
CA ALA A 47 3.94 -7.24 -7.90
C ALA A 47 3.08 -7.32 -9.16
N ILE A 48 2.94 -8.52 -9.74
CA ILE A 48 2.07 -8.78 -10.91
C ILE A 48 0.60 -8.55 -10.52
N PHE A 49 0.17 -9.06 -9.36
CA PHE A 49 -1.18 -8.85 -8.86
C PHE A 49 -1.49 -7.35 -8.69
N MET A 50 -0.62 -6.60 -8.02
CA MET A 50 -0.77 -5.15 -7.84
C MET A 50 -0.81 -4.41 -9.18
N ALA A 51 0.06 -4.75 -10.13
CA ALA A 51 0.07 -4.14 -11.46
C ALA A 51 -1.25 -4.35 -12.20
N ARG A 52 -1.83 -5.56 -12.13
CA ARG A 52 -3.11 -5.91 -12.78
C ARG A 52 -4.32 -5.14 -12.24
N LEU A 53 -4.23 -4.60 -11.02
CA LEU A 53 -5.29 -3.75 -10.48
C LEU A 53 -5.42 -2.43 -11.24
N TYR A 54 -4.38 -1.97 -11.94
CA TYR A 54 -4.45 -0.82 -12.83
C TYR A 54 -5.01 -1.21 -14.20
N GLN A 55 -5.94 -0.39 -14.70
CA GLN A 55 -6.52 -0.56 -16.04
C GLN A 55 -6.05 0.63 -16.89
N PRO A 56 -5.10 0.44 -17.82
CA PRO A 56 -4.54 1.54 -18.60
C PRO A 56 -5.59 2.14 -19.54
N TYR A 57 -5.80 3.45 -19.47
CA TYR A 57 -6.79 4.12 -20.31
C TYR A 57 -6.24 5.38 -21.03
N LYS A 58 -5.00 5.78 -20.74
CA LYS A 58 -4.36 6.96 -21.34
C LYS A 58 -3.27 6.56 -22.34
N LYS A 59 -3.10 7.40 -23.36
CA LYS A 59 -1.98 7.31 -24.31
C LYS A 59 -0.64 7.70 -23.70
N VAL A 60 -0.65 8.65 -22.77
CA VAL A 60 0.53 9.09 -22.02
C VAL A 60 0.21 8.89 -20.55
N ILE A 61 1.07 8.16 -19.84
CA ILE A 61 0.88 7.83 -18.43
C ILE A 61 2.11 8.28 -17.64
N SER A 62 1.88 9.04 -16.57
CA SER A 62 2.89 9.39 -15.57
C SER A 62 2.73 8.54 -14.32
N ILE A 63 3.80 7.84 -13.94
CA ILE A 63 3.85 6.86 -12.84
C ILE A 63 4.84 7.33 -11.78
N LEU A 64 4.46 7.17 -10.51
CA LEU A 64 5.37 7.32 -9.36
C LEU A 64 5.53 5.99 -8.62
N ASP A 65 6.77 5.59 -8.36
CA ASP A 65 7.13 4.54 -7.42
C ASP A 65 8.02 5.13 -6.30
N PRO A 66 7.44 5.52 -5.15
CA PRO A 66 8.16 6.21 -4.09
C PRO A 66 9.04 5.26 -3.25
N GLY A 67 8.88 3.94 -3.39
CA GLY A 67 9.63 2.93 -2.65
C GLY A 67 10.25 1.96 -3.63
N ALA A 68 11.05 2.51 -4.55
CA ALA A 68 11.50 1.88 -5.78
C ALA A 68 11.83 0.38 -5.66
N GLY A 69 11.56 -0.37 -6.72
CA GLY A 69 11.90 -1.79 -6.77
C GLY A 69 11.24 -2.46 -7.96
N ILE A 70 10.63 -3.62 -7.70
CA ILE A 70 9.98 -4.42 -8.75
C ILE A 70 8.67 -3.80 -9.27
N LEU A 71 7.99 -2.99 -8.47
CA LEU A 71 6.62 -2.55 -8.75
C LEU A 71 6.53 -1.63 -9.97
N GLY A 72 7.35 -0.57 -10.03
CA GLY A 72 7.35 0.34 -11.18
C GLY A 72 7.60 -0.39 -12.51
N CYS A 73 8.60 -1.28 -12.57
CA CYS A 73 8.90 -2.04 -13.79
C CYS A 73 7.78 -3.03 -14.16
N THR A 74 7.19 -3.69 -13.17
CA THR A 74 6.10 -4.65 -13.38
C THR A 74 4.83 -3.95 -13.87
N LEU A 75 4.52 -2.77 -13.33
CA LEU A 75 3.41 -1.96 -13.82
C LEU A 75 3.64 -1.49 -15.25
N CYS A 76 4.85 -1.06 -15.60
CA CYS A 76 5.17 -0.67 -16.97
C CYS A 76 5.01 -1.85 -17.96
N GLN A 77 5.46 -3.04 -17.56
CA GLN A 77 5.24 -4.27 -18.33
C GLN A 77 3.74 -4.52 -18.54
N HIS A 78 2.94 -4.53 -17.46
CA HIS A 78 1.49 -4.74 -17.53
C HIS A 78 0.79 -3.73 -18.45
N ILE A 79 1.16 -2.46 -18.36
CA ILE A 79 0.61 -1.41 -19.23
C ILE A 79 0.90 -1.71 -20.70
N ALA A 80 2.12 -2.13 -21.05
CA ALA A 80 2.51 -2.43 -22.43
C ALA A 80 2.01 -3.78 -22.94
N ASP A 81 1.57 -4.67 -22.06
CA ASP A 81 0.87 -5.91 -22.40
C ASP A 81 -0.65 -5.72 -22.54
N SER A 82 -1.18 -4.56 -22.11
CA SER A 82 -2.61 -4.24 -22.21
C SER A 82 -3.09 -4.11 -23.66
N PRO A 83 -4.35 -4.49 -23.97
CA PRO A 83 -4.95 -4.21 -25.28
C PRO A 83 -5.08 -2.71 -25.57
N ASP A 84 -5.22 -1.88 -24.53
CA ASP A 84 -5.28 -0.43 -24.66
C ASP A 84 -3.91 0.15 -25.00
N LYS A 85 -3.83 0.90 -26.09
CA LYS A 85 -2.55 1.40 -26.63
C LYS A 85 -2.06 2.64 -25.89
N THR A 86 -1.38 2.43 -24.75
CA THR A 86 -0.49 3.43 -24.19
C THR A 86 0.74 3.60 -25.10
N GLU A 87 1.02 4.83 -25.50
CA GLU A 87 2.11 5.19 -26.41
C GLU A 87 3.37 5.64 -25.65
N THR A 88 3.18 6.25 -24.47
CA THR A 88 4.26 6.80 -23.65
C THR A 88 4.05 6.51 -22.18
N ILE A 89 5.10 6.04 -21.51
CA ILE A 89 5.16 5.86 -20.06
C ILE A 89 6.31 6.70 -19.50
N GLU A 90 6.03 7.50 -18.48
CA GLU A 90 6.99 8.28 -17.72
C GLU A 90 7.02 7.77 -16.28
N LEU A 91 8.15 7.20 -15.84
CA LEU A 91 8.28 6.66 -14.47
C LEU A 91 9.23 7.51 -13.62
N THR A 92 8.76 8.00 -12.48
CA THR A 92 9.62 8.59 -11.45
C THR A 92 9.75 7.62 -10.29
N THR A 93 10.98 7.32 -9.88
CA THR A 93 11.27 6.45 -8.74
C THR A 93 12.08 7.18 -7.67
N TYR A 94 11.87 6.85 -6.40
CA TYR A 94 12.70 7.33 -5.29
C TYR A 94 13.46 6.16 -4.65
N GLU A 95 14.78 6.30 -4.49
CA GLU A 95 15.64 5.32 -3.83
C GLU A 95 16.73 6.04 -3.04
N LEU A 96 16.89 5.71 -1.76
CA LEU A 96 17.87 6.32 -0.87
C LEU A 96 19.19 5.56 -0.80
N ASP A 97 19.18 4.26 -1.09
CA ASP A 97 20.35 3.42 -1.02
C ASP A 97 21.18 3.49 -2.30
N GLY A 98 22.28 4.23 -2.22
CA GLY A 98 23.27 4.31 -3.29
C GLY A 98 23.81 2.95 -3.77
N ASN A 99 23.71 1.88 -2.96
CA ASN A 99 24.08 0.54 -3.39
C ASN A 99 23.00 -0.16 -4.23
N LEU A 100 21.73 0.20 -4.07
CA LEU A 100 20.60 -0.36 -4.81
C LEU A 100 20.37 0.39 -6.13
N ILE A 101 20.68 1.69 -6.17
CA ILE A 101 20.52 2.54 -7.36
C ILE A 101 21.12 1.92 -8.65
N PRO A 102 22.34 1.37 -8.67
CA PRO A 102 22.88 0.74 -9.89
C PRO A 102 22.04 -0.45 -10.39
N TYR A 103 21.46 -1.23 -9.49
CA TYR A 103 20.59 -2.37 -9.83
C TYR A 103 19.23 -1.89 -10.34
N LEU A 104 18.68 -0.84 -9.73
CA LEU A 104 17.45 -0.17 -10.18
C LEU A 104 17.64 0.45 -11.57
N GLU A 105 18.74 1.15 -11.79
CA GLU A 105 19.06 1.75 -13.09
C GLU A 105 19.15 0.68 -14.18
N ARG A 106 19.81 -0.45 -13.89
CA ARG A 106 19.90 -1.57 -14.83
C ARG A 106 18.53 -2.16 -15.16
N SER A 107 17.69 -2.32 -14.14
CA SER A 107 16.31 -2.79 -14.26
C SER A 107 15.48 -1.87 -15.16
N LEU A 108 15.61 -0.56 -14.98
CA LEU A 108 14.91 0.45 -15.78
C LEU A 108 15.42 0.53 -17.22
N GLN A 109 16.73 0.43 -17.44
CA GLN A 109 17.33 0.35 -18.79
C GLN A 109 16.83 -0.87 -19.57
N TYR A 110 16.74 -2.03 -18.91
CA TYR A 110 16.19 -3.22 -19.54
C TYR A 110 14.70 -3.08 -19.84
N THR A 111 13.94 -2.55 -18.89
CA THR A 111 12.51 -2.24 -19.07
C THR A 111 12.30 -1.30 -20.27
N GLN A 112 13.13 -0.27 -20.40
CA GLN A 112 13.12 0.64 -21.56
C GLN A 112 13.35 -0.11 -22.87
N THR A 113 14.37 -0.96 -22.93
CA THR A 113 14.70 -1.74 -24.12
C THR A 113 13.55 -2.67 -24.51
N TRP A 114 12.92 -3.31 -23.52
CA TRP A 114 11.80 -4.22 -23.73
C TRP A 114 10.54 -3.48 -24.20
N LEU A 115 10.21 -2.33 -23.60
CA LEU A 115 9.06 -1.49 -24.00
C LEU A 115 9.21 -0.91 -25.40
N ASN A 116 10.43 -0.49 -25.77
CA ASN A 116 10.71 0.01 -27.12
C ASN A 116 10.45 -1.04 -28.20
N LYS A 117 10.72 -2.33 -27.94
CA LYS A 117 10.38 -3.43 -28.87
C LYS A 117 8.86 -3.59 -29.08
N LYS A 118 8.06 -3.08 -28.15
CA LYS A 118 6.60 -3.03 -28.23
C LYS A 118 6.05 -1.71 -28.76
N ASN A 119 6.92 -0.81 -29.24
CA ASN A 119 6.55 0.54 -29.69
C ASN A 119 5.95 1.43 -28.58
N VAL A 120 6.31 1.19 -27.31
CA VAL A 120 5.95 2.05 -26.18
C VAL A 120 7.16 2.89 -25.81
N ARG A 121 7.05 4.22 -25.92
CA ARG A 121 8.11 5.13 -25.49
C ARG A 121 8.20 5.14 -23.97
N PHE A 122 9.38 4.87 -23.44
CA PHE A 122 9.60 4.87 -22.00
C PHE A 122 10.70 5.84 -21.60
N SER A 123 10.41 6.66 -20.60
CA SER A 123 11.39 7.50 -19.92
C SER A 123 11.29 7.29 -18.42
N TYR A 124 12.42 7.39 -17.72
CA TYR A 124 12.44 7.24 -16.27
C TYR A 124 13.35 8.26 -15.61
N LYS A 125 13.07 8.55 -14.33
CA LYS A 125 13.88 9.39 -13.45
C LYS A 125 14.09 8.68 -12.13
N ILE A 126 15.34 8.49 -11.73
CA ILE A 126 15.70 8.00 -10.39
C ILE A 126 16.07 9.20 -9.53
N LYS A 127 15.32 9.44 -8.46
CA LYS A 127 15.61 10.47 -7.48
C LYS A 127 16.31 9.84 -6.27
N ALA A 128 17.62 10.12 -6.16
CA ALA A 128 18.49 9.64 -5.10
C ALA A 128 18.34 10.46 -3.81
N GLU A 129 17.11 10.62 -3.32
CA GLU A 129 16.77 11.47 -2.17
C GLU A 129 15.60 10.89 -1.35
N ASP A 130 15.37 11.39 -0.14
CA ASP A 130 14.26 10.93 0.71
C ASP A 130 12.94 11.40 0.11
N PHE A 131 12.00 10.49 -0.12
CA PHE A 131 10.72 10.80 -0.76
C PHE A 131 9.92 11.88 -0.02
N ILE A 132 9.91 11.85 1.32
CA ILE A 132 9.15 12.81 2.13
C ILE A 132 9.82 14.18 2.04
N LEU A 133 11.15 14.23 2.21
CA LEU A 133 11.91 15.49 2.16
C LEU A 133 11.92 16.12 0.77
N GLY A 134 12.10 15.30 -0.27
CA GLY A 134 12.06 15.74 -1.68
C GLY A 134 10.68 16.28 -2.10
N ASN A 135 9.63 16.01 -1.32
CA ASN A 135 8.29 16.56 -1.52
C ASN A 135 7.85 17.54 -0.42
N ALA A 136 8.74 17.97 0.49
CA ALA A 136 8.41 18.81 1.63
C ALA A 136 7.67 20.10 1.25
N ASN A 137 8.06 20.75 0.15
CA ASN A 137 7.39 21.95 -0.35
C ASN A 137 5.93 21.67 -0.76
N LYS A 138 5.67 20.53 -1.40
CA LYS A 138 4.31 20.12 -1.78
C LYS A 138 3.48 19.79 -0.54
N ILE A 139 4.08 19.11 0.43
CA ILE A 139 3.48 18.79 1.74
C ILE A 139 3.09 20.07 2.49
N ASN A 140 3.99 21.07 2.53
CA ASN A 140 3.70 22.35 3.14
C ASN A 140 2.60 23.13 2.41
N LYS A 141 2.56 23.08 1.06
CA LYS A 141 1.47 23.69 0.29
C LYS A 141 0.11 23.08 0.65
N ILE A 142 0.04 21.76 0.84
CA ILE A 142 -1.17 21.04 1.31
C ILE A 142 -1.55 21.51 2.72
N LYS A 143 -0.57 21.74 3.61
CA LYS A 143 -0.81 22.28 4.97
C LYS A 143 -1.40 23.70 4.94
N THR A 144 -0.93 24.54 4.02
CA THR A 144 -1.22 25.98 4.04
C THR A 144 -2.45 26.39 3.23
N LEU A 145 -2.90 25.59 2.26
CA LEU A 145 -3.97 25.99 1.34
C LEU A 145 -4.92 24.82 1.03
N PHE A 146 -6.16 24.97 1.50
CA PHE A 146 -7.37 24.42 0.86
C PHE A 146 -7.78 25.25 -0.37
N GLU A 147 -6.91 26.13 -0.87
CA GLU A 147 -7.21 27.07 -1.96
C GLU A 147 -6.43 26.69 -3.23
N ASP A 148 -7.18 26.06 -4.13
CA ASP A 148 -7.36 26.43 -5.54
C ASP A 148 -6.30 27.38 -6.16
N GLN A 149 -5.07 26.89 -6.36
CA GLN A 149 -4.11 27.51 -7.27
C GLN A 149 -3.53 26.45 -8.20
N GLN A 150 -3.92 26.58 -9.47
CA GLN A 150 -3.49 25.83 -10.64
C GLN A 150 -1.98 25.97 -10.93
N GLU A 151 -1.10 25.62 -10.01
CA GLU A 151 0.19 25.13 -10.47
C GLU A 151 -0.08 23.76 -11.08
N LYS A 152 0.21 23.62 -12.39
CA LYS A 152 0.52 22.33 -13.04
C LYS A 152 1.73 21.72 -12.33
N ASN A 153 1.55 21.34 -11.08
CA ASN A 153 2.43 20.40 -10.42
C ASN A 153 2.36 19.15 -11.28
N SER A 154 3.51 18.58 -11.65
CA SER A 154 3.55 17.27 -12.31
C SER A 154 2.97 16.26 -11.33
N LEU A 155 1.66 16.06 -11.40
CA LEU A 155 0.93 15.05 -10.67
C LEU A 155 0.96 13.76 -11.49
N TYR A 156 0.70 12.63 -10.84
CA TYR A 156 0.84 11.31 -11.43
C TYR A 156 -0.53 10.69 -11.71
N ASP A 157 -0.64 9.96 -12.80
CA ASP A 157 -1.84 9.18 -13.12
C ASP A 157 -1.98 7.97 -12.20
N ILE A 158 -0.83 7.42 -11.79
CA ILE A 158 -0.76 6.30 -10.87
C ILE A 158 0.45 6.40 -9.94
N VAL A 159 0.23 6.09 -8.67
CA VAL A 159 1.30 5.77 -7.71
C VAL A 159 1.19 4.31 -7.33
N ILE A 160 2.28 3.55 -7.46
CA ILE A 160 2.36 2.16 -7.01
C ILE A 160 3.53 2.00 -6.02
N SER A 161 3.32 1.37 -4.86
CA SER A 161 4.41 1.27 -3.88
C SER A 161 4.28 0.13 -2.86
N ASN A 162 5.44 -0.35 -2.44
CA ASN A 162 5.66 -1.03 -1.18
C ASN A 162 6.61 -0.13 -0.35
N PRO A 163 6.06 0.81 0.45
CA PRO A 163 6.87 1.76 1.20
C PRO A 163 7.64 1.06 2.34
N PRO A 164 8.65 1.70 2.93
CA PRO A 164 9.39 1.11 4.05
C PRO A 164 8.54 0.99 5.34
N TYR A 165 8.78 -0.07 6.12
CA TYR A 165 8.00 -0.38 7.33
C TYR A 165 8.81 -0.17 8.62
N PHE A 166 8.83 1.05 9.13
CA PHE A 166 9.36 1.37 10.46
C PHE A 166 8.70 2.62 11.05
N LYS A 167 8.84 2.76 12.37
CA LYS A 167 8.43 3.97 13.10
C LYS A 167 9.55 4.99 13.10
N ILE A 168 9.19 6.26 12.99
CA ILE A 168 10.09 7.39 13.21
C ILE A 168 9.70 8.12 14.49
N SER A 169 10.68 8.76 15.13
CA SER A 169 10.44 9.63 16.27
C SER A 169 9.62 10.85 15.83
N GLY A 170 8.76 11.39 16.71
CA GLY A 170 8.07 12.65 16.46
C GLY A 170 9.02 13.86 16.29
N ALA A 171 10.28 13.72 16.73
CA ALA A 171 11.32 14.73 16.50
C ALA A 171 11.98 14.65 15.11
N ASP A 172 11.77 13.54 14.37
CA ASP A 172 12.27 13.37 13.00
C ASP A 172 11.70 14.46 12.09
N ILE A 173 12.54 15.07 11.25
CA ILE A 173 12.14 16.14 10.35
C ILE A 173 11.00 15.71 9.40
N ARG A 174 10.94 14.43 9.01
CA ARG A 174 9.87 13.87 8.19
C ARG A 174 8.54 13.83 8.94
N ALA A 175 8.57 13.52 10.23
CA ALA A 175 7.39 13.55 11.10
C ALA A 175 6.90 15.00 11.28
N LYS A 176 7.81 15.96 11.49
CA LYS A 176 7.48 17.39 11.63
C LYS A 176 6.83 17.97 10.36
N ILE A 177 7.37 17.64 9.19
CA ILE A 177 6.81 18.08 7.90
C ILE A 177 5.40 17.51 7.71
N ALA A 178 5.16 16.27 8.16
CA ALA A 178 3.88 15.58 8.03
C ALA A 178 2.96 15.68 9.27
N GLU A 179 3.22 16.62 10.20
CA GLU A 179 2.51 16.67 11.50
C GLU A 179 0.99 16.90 11.40
N PHE A 180 0.51 17.44 10.28
CA PHE A 180 -0.93 17.61 10.01
C PHE A 180 -1.59 16.32 9.49
N ILE A 181 -0.78 15.32 9.12
CA ILE A 181 -1.22 14.00 8.61
C ILE A 181 -1.09 12.94 9.70
N VAL A 182 -0.02 13.00 10.50
CA VAL A 182 0.34 11.94 11.45
C VAL A 182 0.63 12.50 12.83
N HIS A 183 0.44 11.68 13.86
CA HIS A 183 0.62 12.07 15.26
C HIS A 183 1.61 11.14 16.00
N GLY A 184 2.36 11.70 16.95
CA GLY A 184 3.22 10.93 17.87
C GLY A 184 4.47 10.33 17.19
N GLN A 185 4.62 9.01 17.28
CA GLN A 185 5.69 8.24 16.62
C GLN A 185 5.12 7.48 15.42
N PRO A 186 4.98 8.15 14.26
CA PRO A 186 4.27 7.59 13.13
C PRO A 186 5.04 6.46 12.46
N ASN A 187 4.31 5.52 11.86
CA ASN A 187 4.91 4.62 10.88
C ASN A 187 5.11 5.37 9.56
N ILE A 188 6.30 5.25 8.98
CA ILE A 188 6.69 6.03 7.80
C ILE A 188 5.81 5.72 6.57
N TYR A 189 5.31 4.47 6.44
CA TYR A 189 4.42 4.10 5.33
C TYR A 189 3.14 4.94 5.29
N ALA A 190 2.62 5.40 6.44
CA ALA A 190 1.42 6.23 6.47
C ALA A 190 1.69 7.63 5.89
N ILE A 191 2.89 8.17 6.14
CA ILE A 191 3.32 9.43 5.52
C ILE A 191 3.48 9.22 4.02
N PHE A 192 4.10 8.12 3.58
CA PHE A 192 4.22 7.78 2.16
C PHE A 192 2.86 7.74 1.46
N MET A 193 1.89 7.00 2.03
CA MET A 193 0.54 6.89 1.48
C MET A 193 -0.14 8.27 1.33
N ALA A 194 -0.07 9.11 2.36
CA ALA A 194 -0.72 10.43 2.33
C ALA A 194 -0.06 11.38 1.34
N VAL A 195 1.27 11.45 1.32
CA VAL A 195 2.01 12.28 0.34
C VAL A 195 1.70 11.81 -1.08
N SER A 196 1.72 10.49 -1.32
CA SER A 196 1.39 9.91 -2.62
C SER A 196 -0.04 10.23 -3.05
N ALA A 197 -1.03 10.18 -2.15
CA ALA A 197 -2.41 10.57 -2.45
C ALA A 197 -2.52 12.02 -2.94
N CYS A 198 -1.75 12.94 -2.36
CA CYS A 198 -1.74 14.34 -2.78
C CYS A 198 -0.94 14.60 -4.07
N LEU A 199 -0.08 13.67 -4.47
CA LEU A 199 0.69 13.75 -5.73
C LEU A 199 -0.06 13.18 -6.94
N LEU A 200 -1.26 12.63 -6.75
CA LEU A 200 -2.08 12.10 -7.85
C LEU A 200 -2.75 13.21 -8.64
N GLU A 201 -2.93 13.01 -9.95
CA GLU A 201 -3.86 13.80 -10.76
C GLU A 201 -5.30 13.59 -10.28
N GLN A 202 -6.21 14.47 -10.69
CA GLN A 202 -7.64 14.22 -10.53
C GLN A 202 -8.00 12.87 -11.17
N GLU A 203 -8.74 12.03 -10.46
CA GLU A 203 -9.04 10.64 -10.85
C GLU A 203 -7.82 9.69 -10.92
N GLY A 204 -6.64 10.13 -10.52
CA GLY A 204 -5.45 9.28 -10.43
C GLY A 204 -5.61 8.15 -9.41
N GLU A 205 -4.89 7.06 -9.61
CA GLU A 205 -5.01 5.85 -8.81
C GLU A 205 -3.77 5.60 -7.94
N LEU A 206 -3.97 5.15 -6.71
CA LEU A 206 -2.92 4.74 -5.79
C LEU A 206 -3.07 3.25 -5.51
N ILE A 207 -1.98 2.48 -5.64
CA ILE A 207 -1.93 1.04 -5.35
C ILE A 207 -0.77 0.77 -4.37
N PHE A 208 -1.10 0.46 -3.12
CA PHE A 208 -0.11 0.29 -2.06
C PHE A 208 -0.26 -1.06 -1.39
N ILE A 209 0.86 -1.66 -1.01
CA ILE A 209 0.90 -2.76 -0.03
C ILE A 209 1.51 -2.25 1.27
N THR A 210 0.78 -2.37 2.37
CA THR A 210 1.19 -1.87 3.70
C THR A 210 0.68 -2.76 4.84
N PRO A 211 1.21 -2.62 6.06
CA PRO A 211 0.64 -3.28 7.23
C PRO A 211 -0.77 -2.77 7.53
N ARG A 212 -1.70 -3.67 7.87
CA ARG A 212 -3.13 -3.37 8.14
C ARG A 212 -3.37 -2.41 9.31
N SER A 213 -2.38 -2.21 10.19
CA SER A 213 -2.54 -1.46 11.46
C SER A 213 -3.15 -0.06 11.32
N TYR A 214 -3.02 0.61 10.17
CA TYR A 214 -3.64 1.91 9.96
C TYR A 214 -5.17 1.88 9.92
N ALA A 215 -5.77 0.73 9.60
CA ALA A 215 -7.19 0.56 9.37
C ALA A 215 -8.04 0.93 10.61
N ALA A 216 -7.61 0.54 11.81
CA ALA A 216 -8.34 0.77 13.05
C ALA A 216 -7.50 1.39 14.19
N GLY A 217 -6.16 1.39 14.09
CA GLY A 217 -5.29 1.86 15.17
C GLY A 217 -5.55 3.33 15.53
N SER A 218 -5.63 3.65 16.83
CA SER A 218 -5.92 5.00 17.32
C SER A 218 -4.88 6.04 16.88
N TYR A 219 -3.59 5.66 16.86
CA TYR A 219 -2.49 6.48 16.37
C TYR A 219 -2.64 6.91 14.89
N PHE A 220 -3.43 6.16 14.11
CA PHE A 220 -3.65 6.43 12.69
C PHE A 220 -4.94 7.22 12.42
N ARG A 221 -5.65 7.68 13.45
CA ARG A 221 -6.89 8.45 13.27
C ARG A 221 -6.69 9.67 12.37
N LEU A 222 -5.72 10.53 12.70
CA LEU A 222 -5.43 11.74 11.90
C LEU A 222 -5.07 11.38 10.46
N PHE A 223 -4.28 10.31 10.28
CA PHE A 223 -3.94 9.81 8.96
C PHE A 223 -5.18 9.38 8.17
N ARG A 224 -6.10 8.61 8.77
CA ARG A 224 -7.32 8.17 8.09
C ARG A 224 -8.25 9.34 7.76
N GLU A 225 -8.35 10.34 8.63
CA GLU A 225 -9.11 11.57 8.37
C GLU A 225 -8.58 12.29 7.11
N GLN A 226 -7.26 12.46 7.00
CA GLN A 226 -6.63 13.14 5.85
C GLN A 226 -6.59 12.27 4.58
N PHE A 227 -6.27 10.99 4.72
CA PHE A 227 -6.13 10.08 3.59
C PHE A 227 -7.47 9.85 2.89
N PHE A 228 -8.53 9.52 3.65
CA PHE A 228 -9.85 9.24 3.07
C PHE A 228 -10.66 10.48 2.68
N SER A 229 -10.21 11.69 3.06
CA SER A 229 -10.72 12.93 2.47
C SER A 229 -10.04 13.28 1.13
N THR A 230 -8.90 12.64 0.81
CA THR A 230 -8.19 12.84 -0.46
C THR A 230 -8.51 11.76 -1.49
N VAL A 231 -8.62 10.50 -1.05
CA VAL A 231 -8.84 9.35 -1.92
C VAL A 231 -9.99 8.46 -1.40
N SER A 232 -10.72 7.84 -2.33
CA SER A 232 -11.70 6.79 -2.03
C SER A 232 -11.13 5.41 -2.37
N PRO A 233 -11.18 4.42 -1.48
CA PRO A 233 -10.86 3.05 -1.84
C PRO A 233 -11.78 2.52 -2.93
N VAL A 234 -11.22 1.69 -3.82
CA VAL A 234 -11.95 1.00 -4.87
C VAL A 234 -11.68 -0.50 -4.88
N PHE A 235 -10.53 -0.92 -4.33
CA PHE A 235 -10.21 -2.32 -4.15
C PHE A 235 -9.35 -2.53 -2.89
N LEU A 236 -9.62 -3.61 -2.17
CA LEU A 236 -8.86 -4.07 -1.01
C LEU A 236 -8.52 -5.56 -1.19
N HIS A 237 -7.31 -5.95 -0.82
CA HIS A 237 -6.93 -7.34 -0.72
C HIS A 237 -6.26 -7.63 0.61
N LEU A 238 -6.75 -8.64 1.32
CA LEU A 238 -6.21 -9.09 2.60
C LEU A 238 -5.48 -10.42 2.44
N PHE A 239 -4.32 -10.51 3.09
CA PHE A 239 -3.59 -11.77 3.24
C PHE A 239 -3.93 -12.42 4.60
N GLY A 240 -4.33 -13.68 4.58
CA GLY A 240 -4.70 -14.49 5.75
C GLY A 240 -3.50 -14.96 6.57
N SER A 241 -2.41 -15.35 5.89
CA SER A 241 -1.22 -15.87 6.56
C SER A 241 -0.25 -14.74 6.89
N ARG A 242 0.04 -14.59 8.19
CA ARG A 242 1.11 -13.74 8.74
C ARG A 242 2.52 -14.15 8.29
N ARG A 243 2.68 -15.26 7.57
CA ARG A 243 3.99 -15.83 7.19
C ARG A 243 4.18 -15.99 5.67
N GLU A 244 3.13 -16.24 4.91
CA GLU A 244 3.28 -16.75 3.53
C GLU A 244 3.33 -15.67 2.46
N ALA A 245 2.68 -14.52 2.67
CA ALA A 245 2.69 -13.42 1.69
C ALA A 245 4.09 -12.78 1.50
N PHE A 246 4.96 -12.91 2.50
CA PHE A 246 6.34 -12.39 2.48
C PHE A 246 7.31 -13.46 3.00
N GLY A 247 7.12 -14.73 2.63
CA GLY A 247 7.87 -15.88 3.17
C GLY A 247 9.40 -15.82 3.08
N ARG A 248 9.97 -14.81 2.40
CA ARG A 248 11.40 -14.53 2.33
C ARG A 248 11.94 -13.80 3.57
N ASP A 249 11.09 -13.11 4.33
CA ASP A 249 11.46 -12.38 5.54
C ASP A 249 10.56 -12.78 6.72
N LYS A 250 11.16 -13.12 7.88
CA LYS A 250 10.46 -13.56 9.11
C LYS A 250 9.65 -12.44 9.79
N VAL A 251 8.93 -11.62 9.04
CA VAL A 251 8.16 -10.47 9.54
C VAL A 251 6.68 -10.85 9.57
N LEU A 252 6.17 -11.08 10.78
CA LEU A 252 4.76 -11.37 11.06
C LEU A 252 3.93 -10.09 10.87
N GLN A 253 3.40 -9.85 9.67
CA GLN A 253 2.52 -8.70 9.41
C GLN A 253 1.32 -9.13 8.57
N GLU A 254 0.12 -8.79 9.05
CA GLU A 254 -1.10 -8.79 8.23
C GLU A 254 -1.00 -7.61 7.28
N ASN A 255 -0.57 -7.88 6.04
CA ASN A 255 -0.47 -6.86 5.01
C ASN A 255 -1.80 -6.73 4.27
N ILE A 256 -2.06 -5.53 3.77
CA ILE A 256 -3.22 -5.18 2.95
C ILE A 256 -2.72 -4.51 1.68
N ILE A 257 -3.29 -4.91 0.54
CA ILE A 257 -3.19 -4.11 -0.68
C ILE A 257 -4.42 -3.22 -0.76
N ILE A 258 -4.21 -1.92 -0.97
CA ILE A 258 -5.26 -0.95 -1.21
C ILE A 258 -5.06 -0.33 -2.58
N LYS A 259 -6.11 -0.37 -3.40
CA LYS A 259 -6.29 0.52 -4.54
C LYS A 259 -7.27 1.62 -4.14
N ALA A 260 -6.88 2.87 -4.31
CA ALA A 260 -7.73 4.03 -4.07
C ALA A 260 -7.64 5.00 -5.24
N LYS A 261 -8.65 5.86 -5.39
CA LYS A 261 -8.74 6.85 -6.46
C LYS A 261 -8.88 8.25 -5.86
N ARG A 262 -8.16 9.24 -6.41
CA ARG A 262 -8.28 10.64 -5.98
C ARG A 262 -9.70 11.14 -6.25
N GLN A 263 -10.37 11.61 -5.20
CA GLN A 263 -11.77 12.04 -5.27
C GLN A 263 -11.93 13.31 -6.13
N LYS A 264 -13.04 13.44 -6.85
CA LYS A 264 -13.48 14.74 -7.38
C LYS A 264 -13.91 15.61 -6.22
N THR A 265 -13.69 16.92 -6.33
CA THR A 265 -14.06 17.95 -5.35
C THR A 265 -15.56 18.02 -4.99
N SER A 266 -16.40 17.10 -5.47
CA SER A 266 -17.82 17.03 -5.12
C SER A 266 -18.13 15.92 -4.10
N PRO A 267 -18.42 16.27 -2.84
CA PRO A 267 -18.70 15.30 -1.77
C PRO A 267 -20.02 14.51 -1.93
N ASN A 268 -20.87 14.86 -2.90
CA ASN A 268 -22.23 14.30 -3.03
C ASN A 268 -22.32 12.93 -3.76
N SER A 269 -21.21 12.34 -4.21
CA SER A 269 -21.22 11.04 -4.92
C SER A 269 -20.90 9.82 -4.06
N LEU A 270 -20.40 10.01 -2.83
CA LEU A 270 -19.79 8.93 -2.03
C LEU A 270 -20.77 7.80 -1.63
N ASN A 271 -22.08 8.07 -1.59
CA ASN A 271 -23.08 7.09 -1.12
C ASN A 271 -23.43 5.98 -2.14
N LYS A 272 -22.87 6.01 -3.36
CA LYS A 272 -23.13 4.98 -4.39
C LYS A 272 -21.89 4.18 -4.79
N ASP A 273 -20.73 4.54 -4.26
CA ASP A 273 -19.49 3.86 -4.62
C ASP A 273 -19.41 2.50 -3.93
N THR A 274 -18.93 1.49 -4.67
CA THR A 274 -18.69 0.13 -4.16
C THR A 274 -17.20 -0.16 -4.15
N VAL A 275 -16.75 -0.88 -3.14
CA VAL A 275 -15.36 -1.34 -3.01
C VAL A 275 -15.32 -2.84 -3.25
N LYS A 276 -14.42 -3.28 -4.13
CA LYS A 276 -14.13 -4.71 -4.29
C LYS A 276 -13.21 -5.16 -3.16
N ILE A 277 -13.52 -6.29 -2.54
CA ILE A 277 -12.66 -6.91 -1.53
C ILE A 277 -12.29 -8.30 -2.02
N SER A 278 -11.04 -8.67 -1.76
CA SER A 278 -10.54 -10.01 -2.01
C SER A 278 -9.67 -10.50 -0.85
N TYR A 279 -9.51 -11.80 -0.77
CA TYR A 279 -8.74 -12.45 0.27
C TYR A 279 -7.98 -13.65 -0.28
N SER A 280 -6.74 -13.84 0.19
CA SER A 280 -5.96 -15.06 -0.04
C SER A 280 -5.30 -15.52 1.25
N GLN A 281 -5.02 -16.81 1.39
CA GLN A 281 -4.15 -17.29 2.46
C GLN A 281 -2.72 -16.78 2.27
N GLY A 282 -2.22 -16.77 1.04
CA GLY A 282 -0.87 -16.28 0.73
C GLY A 282 -0.69 -16.01 -0.76
N ILE A 283 0.54 -16.20 -1.25
CA ILE A 283 0.87 -16.01 -2.67
C ILE A 283 0.26 -17.12 -3.54
N GLY A 284 0.15 -18.34 -3.01
CA GLY A 284 -0.27 -19.52 -3.78
C GLY A 284 -1.70 -19.44 -4.34
N ASP A 285 -2.58 -18.73 -3.66
CA ASP A 285 -3.99 -18.53 -4.03
C ASP A 285 -4.33 -17.07 -4.37
N LEU A 286 -3.31 -16.21 -4.52
CA LEU A 286 -3.48 -14.78 -4.82
C LEU A 286 -4.13 -14.51 -6.18
N SER A 287 -3.80 -15.31 -7.20
CA SER A 287 -4.35 -15.11 -8.55
C SER A 287 -5.81 -15.52 -8.70
N GLU A 288 -6.29 -16.39 -7.82
CA GLU A 288 -7.65 -16.97 -7.86
C GLU A 288 -8.50 -16.54 -6.65
N SER A 289 -8.05 -15.49 -5.95
CA SER A 289 -8.70 -15.00 -4.74
C SER A 289 -10.16 -14.61 -5.01
N PRO A 290 -11.13 -15.13 -4.23
CA PRO A 290 -12.52 -14.75 -4.38
C PRO A 290 -12.68 -13.23 -4.18
N GLN A 291 -13.60 -12.65 -4.94
CA GLN A 291 -13.91 -11.22 -4.86
C GLN A 291 -15.40 -11.02 -4.60
N TYR A 292 -15.72 -10.05 -3.75
CA TYR A 292 -17.08 -9.54 -3.57
C TYR A 292 -17.03 -8.03 -3.45
N GLN A 293 -18.21 -7.41 -3.44
CA GLN A 293 -18.36 -5.96 -3.46
C GLN A 293 -19.24 -5.52 -2.30
N LEU A 294 -18.81 -4.48 -1.59
CA LEU A 294 -19.59 -3.84 -0.55
C LEU A 294 -19.70 -2.33 -0.81
N PRO A 295 -20.78 -1.68 -0.37
CA PRO A 295 -20.87 -0.22 -0.37
C PRO A 295 -19.71 0.42 0.38
N LEU A 296 -19.19 1.54 -0.12
CA LEU A 296 -18.11 2.29 0.53
C LEU A 296 -18.45 2.66 1.99
N THR A 297 -19.73 2.91 2.28
CA THR A 297 -20.22 3.24 3.63
C THR A 297 -20.13 2.10 4.64
N GLU A 298 -20.00 0.85 4.17
CA GLU A 298 -19.78 -0.33 5.03
C GLU A 298 -18.29 -0.57 5.27
N ILE A 299 -17.44 -0.10 4.35
CA ILE A 299 -15.98 -0.20 4.39
C ILE A 299 -15.36 0.94 5.19
N ILE A 300 -15.84 2.16 5.00
CA ILE A 300 -15.40 3.32 5.77
C ILE A 300 -16.60 3.87 6.52
N ASP A 301 -16.46 3.92 7.83
CA ASP A 301 -17.41 4.65 8.68
C ASP A 301 -17.18 6.16 8.53
N LEU A 302 -17.76 6.73 7.47
CA LEU A 302 -17.70 8.17 7.17
C LEU A 302 -18.59 9.01 8.10
N LYS A 303 -19.46 8.37 8.89
CA LYS A 303 -20.35 9.07 9.84
C LYS A 303 -19.61 9.39 11.14
N ASN A 304 -18.70 8.51 11.56
CA ASN A 304 -17.84 8.74 12.71
C ASN A 304 -16.51 9.37 12.30
N LYS A 305 -16.05 10.38 13.04
CA LYS A 305 -14.80 11.11 12.76
C LYS A 305 -13.54 10.21 12.67
N SER A 306 -13.60 8.96 13.14
CA SER A 306 -12.46 8.05 13.14
C SER A 306 -12.14 7.39 11.79
N ASN A 307 -13.03 7.48 10.79
CA ASN A 307 -12.91 6.87 9.44
C ASN A 307 -12.31 5.46 9.46
N ILE A 308 -12.79 4.59 10.35
CA ILE A 308 -12.23 3.24 10.51
C ILE A 308 -12.46 2.46 9.22
N LEU A 309 -11.37 1.84 8.70
CA LEU A 309 -11.42 0.97 7.54
C LEU A 309 -11.77 -0.45 7.98
N ARG A 310 -13.01 -0.84 7.72
CA ARG A 310 -13.53 -2.19 7.94
C ARG A 310 -13.29 -3.00 6.67
N VAL A 311 -12.75 -4.19 6.83
CA VAL A 311 -12.46 -5.10 5.71
C VAL A 311 -12.95 -6.49 6.14
N PRO A 312 -14.29 -6.71 6.17
CA PRO A 312 -14.81 -8.06 6.36
C PRO A 312 -14.32 -8.89 5.18
N VAL A 313 -13.83 -10.12 5.40
CA VAL A 313 -13.34 -11.05 4.35
C VAL A 313 -14.32 -12.18 4.01
N SER A 314 -15.46 -12.26 4.69
CA SER A 314 -16.51 -13.25 4.46
C SER A 314 -17.90 -12.69 4.80
N ALA A 315 -18.95 -13.37 4.32
CA ALA A 315 -20.33 -13.05 4.66
C ALA A 315 -20.60 -13.20 6.17
N GLU A 316 -19.95 -14.16 6.82
CA GLU A 316 -20.02 -14.36 8.28
C GLU A 316 -19.42 -13.16 9.03
N GLU A 317 -18.27 -12.64 8.59
CA GLU A 317 -17.69 -11.43 9.19
C GLU A 317 -18.57 -10.19 8.98
N GLU A 318 -19.23 -10.08 7.82
CA GLU A 318 -20.20 -9.02 7.55
C GLU A 318 -21.41 -9.11 8.50
N GLU A 319 -21.95 -10.31 8.71
CA GLU A 319 -23.06 -10.54 9.65
C GLU A 319 -22.66 -10.16 11.09
N ILE A 320 -21.46 -10.54 11.53
CA ILE A 320 -20.92 -10.14 12.84
C ILE A 320 -20.83 -8.62 12.95
N ILE A 321 -20.33 -7.93 11.92
CA ILE A 321 -20.26 -6.46 11.91
C ILE A 321 -21.66 -5.84 12.02
N ASN A 322 -22.63 -6.39 11.31
CA ASN A 322 -24.02 -5.92 11.35
C ASN A 322 -24.66 -6.12 12.74
N ILE A 323 -24.42 -7.27 13.37
CA ILE A 323 -24.86 -7.54 14.75
C ILE A 323 -24.27 -6.49 15.69
N VAL A 324 -22.95 -6.26 15.64
CA VAL A 324 -22.27 -5.30 16.52
C VAL A 324 -22.76 -3.87 16.28
N ASN A 325 -22.98 -3.46 15.02
CA ASN A 325 -23.51 -2.12 14.71
C ASN A 325 -24.97 -1.92 15.13
N SER A 326 -25.74 -3.01 15.28
CA SER A 326 -27.13 -2.94 15.74
C SER A 326 -27.25 -2.58 17.24
N TRP A 327 -26.14 -2.68 17.99
CA TRP A 327 -26.11 -2.38 19.42
C TRP A 327 -26.32 -0.88 19.66
N LYS A 328 -27.27 -0.56 20.55
CA LYS A 328 -27.64 0.83 20.88
C LYS A 328 -26.74 1.49 21.92
N GLY A 329 -25.85 0.71 22.54
CA GLY A 329 -24.92 1.14 23.57
C GLY A 329 -23.48 0.73 23.28
N SER A 330 -22.59 0.99 24.23
CA SER A 330 -21.22 0.52 24.24
C SER A 330 -21.06 -0.67 25.20
N LEU A 331 -19.94 -1.39 25.09
CA LEU A 331 -19.57 -2.43 26.07
C LEU A 331 -19.69 -1.91 27.52
N TYR A 332 -19.23 -0.68 27.75
CA TYR A 332 -19.33 -0.02 29.06
C TYR A 332 -20.78 0.18 29.53
N THR A 333 -21.69 0.61 28.64
CA THR A 333 -23.11 0.77 29.02
C THR A 333 -23.81 -0.56 29.31
N TYR A 334 -23.26 -1.67 28.83
CA TYR A 334 -23.73 -3.02 29.14
C TYR A 334 -23.03 -3.63 30.36
N GLY A 335 -22.23 -2.85 31.11
CA GLY A 335 -21.50 -3.33 32.28
C GLY A 335 -20.27 -4.18 31.95
N MET A 336 -19.77 -4.12 30.71
CA MET A 336 -18.57 -4.84 30.27
C MET A 336 -17.35 -3.92 30.21
N GLU A 337 -16.20 -4.44 30.62
CA GLU A 337 -14.91 -3.76 30.54
C GLU A 337 -14.00 -4.45 29.52
N ILE A 338 -13.15 -3.66 28.85
CA ILE A 338 -12.17 -4.17 27.89
C ILE A 338 -10.83 -4.34 28.61
N SER A 339 -10.35 -5.58 28.73
CA SER A 339 -9.00 -5.87 29.22
C SER A 339 -8.07 -6.19 28.05
N THR A 340 -7.26 -5.21 27.64
CA THR A 340 -6.23 -5.43 26.61
C THR A 340 -4.94 -5.93 27.27
N GLY A 341 -4.81 -7.25 27.35
CA GLY A 341 -3.60 -7.95 27.77
C GLY A 341 -3.60 -9.37 27.21
N PRO A 342 -2.46 -10.09 27.18
CA PRO A 342 -2.50 -11.50 26.87
C PRO A 342 -3.48 -12.18 27.84
N VAL A 343 -4.41 -12.98 27.31
CA VAL A 343 -5.09 -13.97 28.14
C VAL A 343 -4.01 -14.93 28.57
N VAL A 344 -3.57 -14.79 29.81
CA VAL A 344 -2.50 -15.60 30.38
C VAL A 344 -3.17 -16.86 30.92
N PRO A 345 -3.14 -18.01 30.20
CA PRO A 345 -4.04 -19.13 30.49
C PRO A 345 -3.82 -19.68 31.90
N PHE A 346 -2.57 -19.61 32.39
CA PHE A 346 -2.19 -20.02 33.74
C PHE A 346 -2.71 -19.10 34.88
N ARG A 347 -3.30 -17.94 34.56
CA ARG A 347 -3.97 -17.07 35.54
C ARG A 347 -5.48 -17.29 35.61
N ALA A 348 -6.05 -18.06 34.68
CA ALA A 348 -7.47 -18.36 34.59
C ALA A 348 -7.77 -19.84 34.88
N THR A 349 -6.87 -20.54 35.59
CA THR A 349 -7.00 -21.98 35.90
C THR A 349 -8.26 -22.31 36.68
N SER A 350 -8.77 -21.36 37.47
CA SER A 350 -10.05 -21.48 38.20
C SER A 350 -11.28 -21.60 37.30
N TYR A 351 -11.16 -21.25 36.01
CA TYR A 351 -12.24 -21.34 35.02
C TYR A 351 -12.06 -22.54 34.07
N ILE A 352 -10.98 -23.31 34.21
CA ILE A 352 -10.77 -24.54 33.47
C ILE A 352 -11.61 -25.62 34.15
N THR A 353 -12.54 -26.20 33.40
CA THR A 353 -13.42 -27.29 33.85
C THR A 353 -13.25 -28.49 32.92
N ASP A 354 -13.28 -29.70 33.48
CA ASP A 354 -13.30 -30.95 32.71
C ASP A 354 -14.67 -31.23 32.08
N ASN A 355 -15.70 -30.48 32.50
CA ASN A 355 -17.05 -30.59 31.96
C ASN A 355 -17.21 -29.62 30.78
N VAL A 356 -17.32 -30.17 29.58
CA VAL A 356 -17.85 -29.45 28.43
C VAL A 356 -19.34 -29.23 28.69
N GLU A 357 -19.70 -28.09 29.29
CA GLU A 357 -21.09 -27.66 29.28
C GLU A 357 -21.44 -27.34 27.83
N VAL A 358 -22.29 -28.20 27.25
CA VAL A 358 -22.95 -27.92 25.97
C VAL A 358 -23.88 -26.75 26.22
N ASN A 359 -23.38 -25.53 25.96
CA ASN A 359 -24.23 -24.36 25.91
C ASN A 359 -25.28 -24.60 24.83
N SER A 360 -26.49 -24.94 25.28
CA SER A 360 -27.67 -24.94 24.42
C SER A 360 -28.00 -23.48 24.07
N PRO A 361 -28.47 -23.22 22.84
CA PRO A 361 -28.46 -21.90 22.20
C PRO A 361 -29.23 -20.81 22.95
#